data_AF-A0A193FUY0-F1
#
_entry.id   AF-A0A193FUY0-F1
#
_cell.length_a   1.000
_cell.length_b   1.000
_cell.length_c   1.000
_cell.angle_alpha   90.00
_cell.angle_beta   90.00
_cell.angle_gamma   90.00
#
_symmetry.space_group_name_H-M   'P 1'
#
loop_
_entity.id
_entity.type
_entity.pdbx_description
1 polymer ?
#
loop_
_entity_poly.entity_id
_entity_poly.type
_entity_poly.pdbx_seq_one_letter_code
_entity_poly.pdbx_strand_id
1 'polypeptide(L)'
;MSNAATHAVAPADLVELGRIVAAYGVKGWIKIQPHSADADVLLSVAASAKPASAPVAPAATWWLARPALPGTSAAASGKSSPAHPCAIKAARPHGSHIVAQLEGIDDRDQAEALKGMAVYAPRSAFPAPDPDEYYWVDLIGCTLYGDHEGAPVLLGVVDEVLDNGAHAVLKVRRQQQPPQGGDPVPLLDAKGRPVDVLVPFVQAHVRAVDLVNRRIDSDWPLDF
;
A
#
# COMPACT_ATOMS: atom_id res chain seq x y z
N MET A 1 -26.16 -29.58 1.19
CA MET A 1 -26.37 -28.38 0.36
C MET A 1 -25.04 -27.65 0.31
N SER A 2 -24.33 -27.75 -0.81
CA SER A 2 -22.97 -27.23 -0.96
C SER A 2 -23.05 -25.73 -1.27
N ASN A 3 -22.57 -24.89 -0.36
CA ASN A 3 -22.48 -23.45 -0.58
C ASN A 3 -21.38 -23.21 -1.63
N ALA A 4 -21.78 -22.72 -2.81
CA ALA A 4 -20.83 -22.28 -3.82
C ALA A 4 -20.10 -21.05 -3.26
N ALA A 5 -18.85 -21.23 -2.83
CA ALA A 5 -17.98 -20.10 -2.53
C ALA A 5 -17.85 -19.29 -3.81
N THR A 6 -18.51 -18.13 -3.86
CA THR A 6 -18.29 -17.14 -4.90
C THR A 6 -16.80 -16.80 -4.85
N HIS A 7 -16.03 -17.30 -5.81
CA HIS A 7 -14.64 -16.89 -5.99
C HIS A 7 -14.68 -15.42 -6.43
N ALA A 8 -14.73 -14.51 -5.48
CA ALA A 8 -14.54 -13.11 -5.77
C ALA A 8 -13.13 -12.95 -6.36
N VAL A 9 -13.06 -12.40 -7.56
CA VAL A 9 -11.79 -12.11 -8.21
C VAL A 9 -11.10 -11.02 -7.38
N ALA A 10 -9.86 -11.27 -6.96
CA ALA A 10 -9.07 -10.30 -6.23
C ALA A 10 -8.89 -9.03 -7.07
N PRO A 11 -9.14 -7.83 -6.50
CA PRO A 11 -8.83 -6.58 -7.16
C PRO A 11 -7.35 -6.52 -7.57
N ALA A 12 -7.06 -5.87 -8.69
CA ALA A 12 -5.68 -5.72 -9.16
C ALA A 12 -4.88 -4.69 -8.35
N ASP A 13 -5.58 -3.83 -7.59
CA ASP A 13 -5.06 -2.71 -6.80
C ASP A 13 -5.02 -3.01 -5.30
N LEU A 14 -4.82 -4.27 -4.91
CA LEU A 14 -4.70 -4.65 -3.50
C LEU A 14 -3.42 -4.08 -2.88
N VAL A 15 -3.59 -3.38 -1.76
CA VAL A 15 -2.52 -2.81 -0.94
C VAL A 15 -2.39 -3.59 0.36
N GLU A 16 -1.16 -3.98 0.73
CA GLU A 16 -0.86 -4.65 2.01
C GLU A 16 -0.90 -3.65 3.16
N LEU A 17 -1.82 -3.83 4.11
CA LEU A 17 -2.00 -2.93 5.24
C LEU A 17 -1.30 -3.43 6.53
N GLY A 18 -0.97 -4.71 6.59
CA GLY A 18 -0.35 -5.31 7.77
C GLY A 18 -0.37 -6.83 7.76
N ARG A 19 0.07 -7.42 8.88
CA ARG A 19 0.27 -8.87 9.01
C ARG A 19 -0.38 -9.45 10.24
N ILE A 20 -0.97 -10.63 10.08
CA ILE A 20 -1.51 -11.41 11.20
C ILE A 20 -0.35 -12.02 11.97
N VAL A 21 -0.18 -11.63 13.23
CA VAL A 21 0.96 -12.04 14.06
C VAL A 21 0.62 -13.14 15.07
N ALA A 22 -0.64 -13.26 15.48
CA ALA A 22 -1.11 -14.29 16.42
C ALA A 22 -2.64 -14.36 16.47
N ALA A 23 -3.19 -15.41 17.09
CA ALA A 23 -4.57 -15.37 17.58
C ALA A 23 -4.67 -14.59 18.89
N TYR A 24 -5.80 -13.93 19.10
CA TYR A 24 -6.14 -13.17 20.28
C TYR A 24 -7.31 -13.83 21.02
N GLY A 25 -7.11 -14.29 22.26
CA GLY A 25 -8.14 -14.99 23.02
C GLY A 25 -8.56 -16.33 22.38
N VAL A 26 -9.82 -16.73 22.63
CA VAL A 26 -10.37 -18.05 22.25
C VAL A 26 -11.57 -18.00 21.29
N LYS A 27 -12.05 -16.79 20.95
CA LYS A 27 -13.26 -16.56 20.15
C LYS A 27 -12.95 -16.21 18.68
N GLY A 28 -11.87 -16.75 18.13
CA GLY A 28 -11.49 -16.52 16.74
C GLY A 28 -10.96 -15.12 16.41
N TRP A 29 -10.55 -14.32 17.40
CA TRP A 29 -9.94 -13.03 17.09
C TRP A 29 -8.51 -13.21 16.61
N ILE A 30 -8.11 -12.39 15.65
CA ILE A 30 -6.76 -12.29 15.14
C ILE A 30 -6.11 -11.00 15.61
N LYS A 31 -4.80 -11.04 15.84
CA LYS A 31 -3.96 -9.88 16.15
C LYS A 31 -3.15 -9.51 14.91
N ILE A 32 -3.29 -8.27 14.47
CA ILE A 32 -2.68 -7.71 13.26
C ILE A 32 -1.66 -6.67 13.67
N GLN A 33 -0.44 -6.80 13.19
CA GLN A 33 0.56 -5.73 13.21
C GLN A 33 0.34 -4.88 11.95
N PRO A 34 -0.20 -3.65 12.07
CA PRO A 34 -0.30 -2.75 10.93
C PRO A 34 1.11 -2.35 10.47
N HIS A 35 1.24 -2.08 9.17
CA HIS A 35 2.31 -1.19 8.71
C HIS A 35 2.04 0.21 9.28
N SER A 36 3.08 0.92 9.73
CA SER A 36 2.90 2.11 10.60
C SER A 36 1.99 3.18 10.01
N ALA A 37 2.06 3.39 8.69
CA ALA A 37 1.24 4.37 7.97
C ALA A 37 -0.22 3.91 7.70
N ASP A 38 -0.52 2.62 7.86
CA ASP A 38 -1.78 2.01 7.37
C ASP A 38 -2.74 1.57 8.48
N ALA A 39 -2.41 1.84 9.75
CA ALA A 39 -3.23 1.43 10.89
C ALA A 39 -4.65 2.02 10.84
N ASP A 40 -4.76 3.30 10.49
CA ASP A 40 -6.05 3.99 10.39
C ASP A 40 -6.86 3.49 9.19
N VAL A 41 -6.21 3.05 8.11
CA VAL A 41 -6.87 2.44 6.96
C VAL A 41 -7.49 1.09 7.34
N LEU A 42 -6.77 0.24 8.08
CA LEU A 42 -7.33 -1.03 8.58
C LEU A 42 -8.61 -0.78 9.38
N LEU A 43 -8.58 0.15 10.34
CA LEU A 43 -9.74 0.46 11.16
C LEU A 43 -10.86 1.12 10.35
N SER A 44 -10.54 2.01 9.41
CA SER A 44 -11.52 2.68 8.56
C SER A 44 -12.22 1.73 7.61
N VAL A 45 -11.48 0.81 6.97
CA VAL A 45 -12.06 -0.25 6.14
C VAL A 45 -12.97 -1.12 7.01
N ALA A 46 -12.52 -1.55 8.20
CA ALA A 46 -13.35 -2.33 9.11
C ALA A 46 -14.61 -1.58 9.59
N ALA A 47 -14.51 -0.28 9.85
CA ALA A 47 -15.62 0.55 10.30
C ALA A 47 -16.60 0.91 9.18
N SER A 48 -16.17 0.87 7.91
CA SER A 48 -17.06 0.98 6.75
C SER A 48 -18.10 -0.15 6.70
N ALA A 49 -17.91 -1.23 7.48
CA ALA A 49 -18.98 -2.14 7.87
C ALA A 49 -19.98 -1.40 8.76
N LYS A 50 -20.90 -0.66 8.13
CA LYS A 50 -22.03 -0.04 8.82
C LYS A 50 -22.75 -1.09 9.69
N PRO A 51 -23.34 -0.68 10.83
CA PRO A 51 -24.03 -1.60 11.72
C PRO A 51 -25.20 -2.27 10.99
N ALA A 52 -25.52 -3.49 11.41
CA ALA A 52 -26.45 -4.47 10.84
C ALA A 52 -27.94 -4.04 10.64
N SER A 53 -28.22 -2.74 10.51
CA SER A 53 -29.55 -2.15 10.33
C SER A 53 -29.86 -1.68 8.91
N ALA A 54 -28.92 -1.78 7.96
CA ALA A 54 -29.16 -1.50 6.54
C ALA A 54 -29.31 -2.81 5.74
N PRO A 55 -30.34 -2.98 4.88
CA PRO A 55 -30.75 -4.32 4.43
C PRO A 55 -29.80 -4.97 3.42
N VAL A 56 -28.97 -4.20 2.70
CA VAL A 56 -28.15 -4.71 1.59
C VAL A 56 -26.92 -3.80 1.39
N ALA A 57 -25.95 -3.83 2.30
CA ALA A 57 -24.61 -3.31 2.02
C ALA A 57 -23.60 -4.46 2.16
N PRO A 58 -22.62 -4.59 1.26
CA PRO A 58 -21.60 -5.61 1.38
C PRO A 58 -20.83 -5.40 2.68
N ALA A 59 -20.62 -6.47 3.46
CA ALA A 59 -19.76 -6.41 4.64
C ALA A 59 -18.37 -5.88 4.25
N ALA A 60 -17.77 -5.05 5.10
CA ALA A 60 -16.39 -4.64 4.85
C ALA A 60 -15.52 -5.88 4.72
N THR A 61 -14.73 -5.92 3.65
CA THR A 61 -13.99 -7.11 3.23
C THR A 61 -12.51 -6.79 3.22
N TRP A 62 -11.74 -7.54 3.99
CA TRP A 62 -10.30 -7.63 3.79
C TRP A 62 -9.96 -8.80 2.89
N TRP A 63 -8.81 -8.73 2.25
CA TRP A 63 -8.27 -9.80 1.42
C TRP A 63 -7.08 -10.41 2.13
N LEU A 64 -7.08 -11.71 2.32
CA LEU A 64 -5.98 -12.42 2.98
C LEU A 64 -5.18 -13.22 1.96
N ALA A 65 -3.86 -13.00 1.93
CA ALA A 65 -2.93 -13.78 1.13
C ALA A 65 -1.65 -14.08 1.90
N ARG A 66 -0.92 -15.11 1.48
CA ARG A 66 0.44 -15.32 1.97
C ARG A 66 1.33 -14.25 1.31
N PRO A 67 2.02 -13.41 2.09
CA PRO A 67 2.89 -12.38 1.51
C PRO A 67 4.02 -13.03 0.72
N ALA A 68 4.41 -12.40 -0.39
CA ALA A 68 5.62 -12.77 -1.09
C ALA A 68 6.84 -12.53 -0.18
N LEU A 69 7.83 -13.42 -0.22
CA LEU A 69 9.05 -13.24 0.55
C LEU A 69 9.83 -12.01 0.02
N PRO A 70 10.38 -11.16 0.90
CA PRO A 70 11.28 -10.09 0.48
C PRO A 70 12.48 -10.68 -0.29
N GLY A 71 12.78 -10.15 -1.48
CA GLY A 71 13.87 -10.63 -2.35
C GLY A 71 13.43 -11.63 -3.43
N THR A 72 12.20 -12.14 -3.37
CA THR A 72 11.55 -12.76 -4.53
C THR A 72 10.75 -11.71 -5.26
N SER A 73 11.29 -11.14 -6.35
CA SER A 73 10.48 -10.33 -7.27
C SER A 73 9.23 -11.12 -7.64
N ALA A 74 8.05 -10.51 -7.49
CA ALA A 74 6.77 -11.10 -7.92
C ALA A 74 6.78 -11.48 -9.41
N ALA A 75 7.75 -10.98 -10.19
CA ALA A 75 7.97 -11.37 -11.58
C ALA A 75 8.70 -12.74 -11.77
N ALA A 76 9.32 -13.30 -10.73
CA ALA A 76 10.15 -14.52 -10.85
C ALA A 76 9.57 -15.78 -10.17
N SER A 77 8.44 -15.69 -9.47
CA SER A 77 7.73 -16.86 -8.97
C SER A 77 6.22 -16.66 -9.10
N GLY A 78 5.65 -17.20 -10.18
CA GLY A 78 4.22 -17.13 -10.51
C GLY A 78 3.29 -17.91 -9.57
N LYS A 79 3.56 -17.92 -8.26
CA LYS A 79 2.73 -18.54 -7.22
C LYS A 79 2.60 -17.63 -6.01
N SER A 80 2.13 -16.39 -6.23
CA SER A 80 1.42 -15.69 -5.16
C SER A 80 0.17 -16.50 -4.84
N SER A 81 -0.06 -16.84 -3.56
CA SER A 81 -1.31 -17.51 -3.19
C SER A 81 -2.46 -16.54 -3.47
N PRO A 82 -3.54 -16.98 -4.14
CA PRO A 82 -4.63 -16.07 -4.47
C PRO A 82 -5.14 -15.42 -3.18
N ALA A 83 -5.40 -14.12 -3.24
CA ALA A 83 -5.98 -13.42 -2.11
C ALA A 83 -7.44 -13.87 -1.94
N HIS A 84 -7.83 -14.17 -0.70
CA HIS A 84 -9.17 -14.64 -0.39
C HIS A 84 -9.93 -13.52 0.33
N PRO A 85 -11.16 -13.18 -0.10
CA PRO A 85 -11.97 -12.20 0.59
C PRO A 85 -12.42 -12.76 1.95
N CYS A 86 -12.38 -11.93 2.98
CA CYS A 86 -12.84 -12.23 4.33
C CYS A 86 -13.66 -11.06 4.85
N ALA A 87 -14.93 -11.33 5.15
CA ALA A 87 -15.81 -10.33 5.76
C ALA A 87 -15.38 -10.06 7.21
N ILE A 88 -15.42 -8.79 7.60
CA ILE A 88 -15.02 -8.33 8.92
C ILE A 88 -16.27 -8.24 9.82
N LYS A 89 -16.25 -8.94 10.95
CA LYS A 89 -17.31 -8.84 11.99
C LYS A 89 -17.09 -7.65 12.90
N ALA A 90 -15.84 -7.45 13.33
CA ALA A 90 -15.45 -6.34 14.21
C ALA A 90 -13.92 -6.12 14.14
N ALA A 91 -13.48 -4.88 14.34
CA ALA A 91 -12.07 -4.57 14.56
C ALA A 91 -11.94 -3.44 15.60
N ARG A 92 -10.83 -3.44 16.35
CA ARG A 92 -10.51 -2.38 17.31
C ARG A 92 -9.01 -2.26 17.57
N PRO A 93 -8.52 -1.07 17.96
CA PRO A 93 -7.13 -0.90 18.38
C PRO A 93 -6.82 -1.68 19.66
N HIS A 94 -5.59 -2.16 19.79
CA HIS A 94 -5.07 -2.86 20.96
C HIS A 94 -3.54 -2.64 21.09
N GLY A 95 -3.15 -1.54 21.74
CA GLY A 95 -1.74 -1.12 21.79
C GLY A 95 -1.23 -0.74 20.41
N SER A 96 -0.04 -1.21 20.04
CA SER A 96 0.53 -1.02 18.68
C SER A 96 -0.05 -1.94 17.60
N HIS A 97 -1.10 -2.70 17.92
CA HIS A 97 -1.72 -3.69 17.05
C HIS A 97 -3.21 -3.42 16.89
N ILE A 98 -3.81 -4.06 15.91
CA ILE A 98 -5.27 -4.11 15.73
C ILE A 98 -5.72 -5.54 16.03
N VAL A 99 -6.84 -5.70 16.73
CA VAL A 99 -7.49 -7.00 16.87
C VAL A 99 -8.79 -7.00 16.09
N ALA A 100 -9.02 -8.05 15.33
CA ALA A 100 -10.19 -8.19 14.48
C ALA A 100 -10.81 -9.57 14.59
N GLN A 101 -12.11 -9.64 14.34
CA GLN A 101 -12.87 -10.88 14.18
C GLN A 101 -13.38 -10.95 12.75
N LEU A 102 -13.12 -12.08 12.09
CA LEU A 102 -13.53 -12.33 10.72
C LEU A 102 -14.73 -13.28 10.69
N GLU A 103 -15.55 -13.19 9.65
CA GLU A 103 -16.63 -14.14 9.44
C GLU A 103 -16.09 -15.53 9.14
N GLY A 104 -16.66 -16.56 9.78
CA GLY A 104 -16.20 -17.95 9.67
C GLY A 104 -14.97 -18.32 10.50
N ILE A 105 -14.39 -17.40 11.26
CA ILE A 105 -13.29 -17.66 12.21
C ILE A 105 -13.81 -17.46 13.63
N ASP A 106 -14.18 -18.56 14.29
CA ASP A 106 -14.92 -18.53 15.55
C ASP A 106 -14.13 -19.11 16.74
N ASP A 107 -12.99 -19.77 16.51
CA ASP A 107 -12.13 -20.34 17.55
C ASP A 107 -10.63 -20.00 17.40
N ARG A 108 -9.86 -20.30 18.45
CA ARG A 108 -8.42 -19.98 18.51
C ARG A 108 -7.61 -20.69 17.43
N ASP A 109 -7.92 -21.95 17.13
CA ASP A 109 -7.11 -22.77 16.24
C ASP A 109 -7.24 -22.28 14.80
N GLN A 110 -8.46 -21.90 14.39
CA GLN A 110 -8.74 -21.23 13.13
C GLN A 110 -7.99 -19.89 13.01
N ALA A 111 -8.00 -19.08 14.07
CA ALA A 111 -7.29 -17.80 14.09
C ALA A 111 -5.75 -17.98 14.03
N GLU A 112 -5.19 -18.98 14.72
CA GLU A 112 -3.75 -19.28 14.66
C GLU A 112 -3.34 -19.80 13.27
N ALA A 113 -4.22 -20.51 12.55
CA ALA A 113 -3.95 -20.95 11.19
C ALA A 113 -3.73 -19.79 10.20
N LEU A 114 -4.24 -18.60 10.51
CA LEU A 114 -4.05 -17.38 9.70
C LEU A 114 -2.75 -16.65 10.02
N LYS A 115 -1.98 -17.08 11.02
CA LYS A 115 -0.71 -16.45 11.40
C LYS A 115 0.26 -16.42 10.23
N GLY A 116 0.85 -15.25 9.99
CA GLY A 116 1.79 -15.00 8.90
C GLY A 116 1.13 -14.62 7.58
N MET A 117 -0.20 -14.65 7.47
CA MET A 117 -0.91 -14.05 6.34
C MET A 117 -0.87 -12.52 6.42
N ALA A 118 -0.84 -11.90 5.25
CA ALA A 118 -0.95 -10.46 5.08
C ALA A 118 -2.40 -10.06 4.82
N VAL A 119 -2.76 -8.90 5.34
CA VAL A 119 -4.09 -8.29 5.22
C VAL A 119 -4.01 -7.21 4.16
N TYR A 120 -4.86 -7.32 3.15
CA TYR A 120 -4.93 -6.39 2.03
C TYR A 120 -6.31 -5.73 1.96
N ALA A 121 -6.36 -4.52 1.41
CA ALA A 121 -7.59 -3.88 0.97
C ALA A 121 -7.38 -3.25 -0.42
N PRO A 122 -8.42 -3.14 -1.26
CA PRO A 122 -8.30 -2.40 -2.50
C PRO A 122 -8.08 -0.92 -2.19
N ARG A 123 -7.29 -0.23 -3.02
CA ARG A 123 -7.03 1.21 -2.85
C ARG A 123 -8.31 2.04 -2.83
N SER A 124 -9.33 1.63 -3.57
CA SER A 124 -10.66 2.25 -3.59
C SER A 124 -11.42 2.22 -2.25
N ALA A 125 -11.01 1.37 -1.29
CA ALA A 125 -11.63 1.30 0.05
C ALA A 125 -10.99 2.23 1.07
N PHE A 126 -9.91 2.94 0.71
CA PHE A 126 -9.22 3.84 1.62
C PHE A 126 -10.06 5.11 1.81
N PRO A 127 -10.05 5.72 3.00
CA PRO A 127 -10.69 7.01 3.18
C PRO A 127 -10.07 8.06 2.25
N ALA A 128 -10.84 9.10 1.93
CA ALA A 128 -10.25 10.26 1.27
C ALA A 128 -9.27 10.92 2.25
N PRO A 129 -8.02 11.21 1.83
CA PRO A 129 -7.09 11.92 2.68
C PRO A 129 -7.52 13.38 2.84
N ASP A 130 -7.00 14.06 3.87
CA ASP A 130 -7.19 15.49 4.03
C ASP A 130 -6.48 16.29 2.91
N PRO A 131 -6.83 17.57 2.69
CA PRO A 131 -6.08 18.43 1.78
C PRO A 131 -4.60 18.44 2.15
N ASP A 132 -3.73 18.26 1.15
CA ASP A 132 -2.27 18.14 1.28
C ASP A 132 -1.76 16.87 1.98
N GLU A 133 -2.64 15.91 2.29
CA GLU A 133 -2.26 14.56 2.70
C GLU A 133 -2.33 13.57 1.53
N TYR A 134 -1.37 12.66 1.48
CA TYR A 134 -1.24 11.68 0.41
C TYR A 134 -0.90 10.32 1.00
N TYR A 135 -1.58 9.27 0.55
CA TYR A 135 -1.14 7.91 0.85
C TYR A 135 0.13 7.61 0.08
N TRP A 136 1.11 7.02 0.76
CA TRP A 136 2.40 6.69 0.14
C TRP A 136 2.26 5.78 -1.08
N VAL A 137 1.27 4.89 -1.07
CA VAL A 137 0.96 4.00 -2.20
C VAL A 137 0.51 4.73 -3.46
N ASP A 138 -0.03 5.94 -3.32
CA ASP A 138 -0.38 6.79 -4.47
C ASP A 138 0.83 7.51 -5.03
N LEU A 139 1.80 7.85 -4.17
CA LEU A 139 3.03 8.52 -4.54
C LEU A 139 3.99 7.56 -5.25
N ILE A 140 4.06 6.30 -4.82
CA ILE A 140 4.86 5.25 -5.48
C ILE A 140 4.41 5.14 -6.94
N GLY A 141 5.36 5.11 -7.86
CA GLY A 141 5.11 5.08 -9.31
C GLY A 141 4.76 6.43 -9.93
N CYS A 142 4.64 7.52 -9.16
CA CYS A 142 4.56 8.86 -9.74
C CYS A 142 5.89 9.29 -10.36
N THR A 143 5.82 9.99 -11.48
CA THR A 143 6.97 10.63 -12.11
C THR A 143 7.28 11.94 -11.41
N LEU A 144 8.52 12.06 -10.92
CA LEU A 144 9.02 13.27 -10.28
C LEU A 144 9.74 14.16 -11.30
N TYR A 145 9.33 15.42 -11.33
CA TYR A 145 9.99 16.50 -12.06
C TYR A 145 10.67 17.45 -11.07
N GLY A 146 11.91 17.82 -11.37
CA GLY A 146 12.62 18.92 -10.72
C GLY A 146 12.44 20.21 -11.51
N ASP A 147 13.05 21.29 -11.03
CA ASP A 147 13.08 22.58 -11.70
C ASP A 147 14.51 22.86 -12.19
N HIS A 148 14.65 23.19 -13.47
CA HIS A 148 15.89 23.73 -14.01
C HIS A 148 15.56 24.96 -14.84
N GLU A 149 16.01 26.13 -14.36
CA GLU A 149 15.78 27.43 -15.01
C GLU A 149 14.29 27.73 -15.26
N GLY A 150 13.40 27.27 -14.37
CA GLY A 150 11.95 27.46 -14.49
C GLY A 150 11.26 26.50 -15.47
N ALA A 151 11.99 25.52 -16.02
CA ALA A 151 11.43 24.44 -16.82
C ALA A 151 11.42 23.13 -16.00
N PRO A 152 10.33 22.33 -16.08
CA PRO A 152 10.28 21.04 -15.42
C PRO A 152 11.21 20.05 -16.11
N VAL A 153 12.10 19.43 -15.35
CA VAL A 153 13.04 18.40 -15.84
C VAL A 153 12.73 17.07 -15.19
N LEU A 154 12.65 16.01 -15.99
CA LEU A 154 12.46 14.66 -15.49
C LEU A 154 13.61 14.27 -14.55
N LEU A 155 13.28 13.95 -13.30
CA LEU A 155 14.22 13.34 -12.36
C LEU A 155 14.11 11.83 -12.41
N GLY A 156 12.89 11.29 -12.37
CA GLY A 156 12.67 9.86 -12.35
C GLY A 156 11.29 9.44 -11.88
N VAL A 157 11.20 8.23 -11.35
CA VAL A 157 9.97 7.64 -10.81
C VAL A 157 10.14 7.30 -9.33
N VAL A 158 9.14 7.60 -8.51
CA VAL A 158 9.13 7.23 -7.09
C VAL A 158 9.08 5.70 -6.99
N ASP A 159 10.12 5.10 -6.41
CA ASP A 159 10.21 3.65 -6.20
C ASP A 159 9.66 3.26 -4.83
N GLU A 160 9.91 4.09 -3.82
CA GLU A 160 9.56 3.82 -2.42
C GLU A 160 9.39 5.14 -1.67
N VAL A 161 8.57 5.14 -0.61
CA VAL A 161 8.48 6.24 0.35
C VAL A 161 9.02 5.74 1.69
N LEU A 162 10.02 6.43 2.21
CA LEU A 162 10.71 6.10 3.45
C LEU A 162 10.23 7.02 4.57
N ASP A 163 10.09 6.47 5.77
CA ASP A 163 9.91 7.24 7.00
C ASP A 163 11.27 7.45 7.68
N ASN A 164 11.73 8.69 7.77
CA ASN A 164 12.96 9.03 8.50
C ASN A 164 12.69 9.50 9.94
N GLY A 165 11.44 9.41 10.42
CA GLY A 165 11.02 9.81 11.75
C GLY A 165 10.68 11.30 11.89
N ALA A 166 10.99 12.14 10.91
CA ALA A 166 10.62 13.56 10.88
C ALA A 166 9.68 13.87 9.70
N HIS A 167 10.06 13.44 8.49
CA HIS A 167 9.30 13.66 7.26
C HIS A 167 9.41 12.45 6.34
N ALA A 168 8.41 12.23 5.49
CA ALA A 168 8.50 11.25 4.44
C ALA A 168 9.62 11.63 3.44
N VAL A 169 10.35 10.64 2.94
CA VAL A 169 11.41 10.81 1.93
C VAL A 169 11.09 9.91 0.75
N LEU A 170 10.93 10.52 -0.43
CA LEU A 170 10.78 9.78 -1.68
C LEU A 170 12.13 9.22 -2.10
N LYS A 171 12.20 7.91 -2.27
CA LYS A 171 13.29 7.27 -2.99
C LYS A 171 12.91 7.19 -4.46
N VAL A 172 13.60 7.96 -5.28
CA VAL A 172 13.29 8.15 -6.69
C VAL A 172 14.36 7.47 -7.53
N ARG A 173 13.94 6.50 -8.35
CA ARG A 173 14.82 5.89 -9.34
C ARG A 173 14.99 6.87 -10.49
N ARG A 174 16.22 7.36 -10.69
CA ARG A 174 16.52 8.34 -11.72
C ARG A 174 16.19 7.79 -13.10
N GLN A 175 15.57 8.61 -13.93
CA GLN A 175 15.32 8.31 -15.33
C GLN A 175 15.74 9.49 -16.20
N GLN A 176 16.06 9.19 -17.45
CA GLN A 176 16.36 10.19 -18.46
C GLN A 176 15.48 9.97 -19.68
N GLN A 177 15.10 11.08 -20.31
CA GLN A 177 14.39 11.03 -21.57
C GLN A 177 15.38 10.73 -22.69
N PRO A 178 15.17 9.66 -23.49
CA PRO A 178 16.05 9.36 -24.61
C PRO A 178 16.05 10.51 -25.64
N PRO A 179 17.22 10.87 -26.23
CA PRO A 179 17.32 11.95 -27.22
C PRO A 179 16.45 11.75 -28.47
N GLN A 180 16.12 10.50 -28.79
CA GLN A 180 15.37 10.11 -29.98
C GLN A 180 13.84 10.13 -29.76
N GLY A 181 13.39 10.53 -28.57
CA GLY A 181 12.00 10.37 -28.15
C GLY A 181 11.68 8.91 -27.82
N GLY A 182 10.88 8.69 -26.77
CA GLY A 182 10.54 7.35 -26.29
C GLY A 182 10.18 7.36 -24.80
N ASP A 183 9.97 6.17 -24.24
CA ASP A 183 9.70 6.02 -22.81
C ASP A 183 10.94 6.36 -21.97
N PRO A 184 10.78 6.97 -20.78
CA PRO A 184 11.88 7.23 -19.86
C PRO A 184 12.68 5.96 -19.52
N VAL A 185 14.00 6.03 -19.64
CA VAL A 185 14.90 4.92 -19.31
C VAL A 185 15.62 5.16 -17.98
N PRO A 186 15.85 4.13 -17.15
CA PRO A 186 16.61 4.28 -15.91
C PRO A 186 18.03 4.80 -16.17
N LEU A 187 18.46 5.76 -15.36
CA LEU A 187 19.85 6.20 -15.34
C LEU A 187 20.68 5.15 -14.59
N LEU A 188 21.76 4.68 -15.22
CA LEU A 188 22.63 3.65 -14.66
C LEU A 188 24.00 4.23 -14.27
N ASP A 189 24.57 3.74 -13.17
CA ASP A 189 25.92 4.05 -12.74
C ASP A 189 26.99 3.36 -13.63
N ALA A 190 28.28 3.64 -13.38
CA ALA A 190 29.39 3.02 -14.11
C ALA A 190 29.44 1.47 -14.01
N LYS A 191 28.67 0.88 -13.09
CA LYS A 191 28.55 -0.57 -12.88
C LYS A 191 27.22 -1.13 -13.42
N GLY A 192 26.42 -0.32 -14.12
CA GLY A 192 25.15 -0.72 -14.71
C GLY A 192 23.99 -0.82 -13.71
N ARG A 193 24.10 -0.23 -12.52
CA ARG A 193 23.04 -0.25 -11.50
C ARG A 193 22.19 1.03 -11.57
N PRO A 194 20.87 0.96 -11.33
CA PRO A 194 20.04 2.16 -11.25
C PRO A 194 20.56 3.16 -10.23
N VAL A 195 20.53 4.44 -10.59
CA VAL A 195 20.84 5.56 -9.70
C VAL A 195 19.57 5.98 -8.99
N ASP A 196 19.61 6.03 -7.66
CA ASP A 196 18.49 6.51 -6.84
C ASP A 196 18.83 7.87 -6.23
N VAL A 197 17.83 8.74 -6.09
CA VAL A 197 17.93 10.01 -5.35
C VAL A 197 16.88 10.04 -4.24
N LEU A 198 17.24 10.63 -3.10
CA LEU A 198 16.34 10.80 -1.96
C LEU A 198 15.83 12.25 -1.94
N VAL A 199 14.52 12.41 -2.05
CA VAL A 199 13.85 13.71 -2.11
C VAL A 199 12.90 13.85 -0.92
N PRO A 200 13.13 14.81 0.00
CA PRO A 200 12.21 15.06 1.10
C PRO A 200 10.81 15.45 0.60
N PHE A 201 9.78 14.75 1.06
CA PHE A 201 8.39 15.05 0.71
C PHE A 201 7.82 16.11 1.66
N VAL A 202 8.23 17.35 1.43
CA VAL A 202 7.81 18.53 2.20
C VAL A 202 7.41 19.66 1.26
N GLN A 203 6.48 20.52 1.68
CA GLN A 203 6.00 21.66 0.88
C GLN A 203 7.11 22.62 0.45
N ALA A 204 8.26 22.63 1.15
CA ALA A 204 9.42 23.43 0.76
C ALA A 204 10.02 22.98 -0.57
N HIS A 205 9.93 21.69 -0.92
CA HIS A 205 10.50 21.13 -2.15
C HIS A 205 9.46 20.64 -3.14
N VAL A 206 8.35 20.09 -2.64
CA VAL A 206 7.24 19.58 -3.47
C VAL A 206 6.23 20.71 -3.67
N ARG A 207 6.10 21.15 -4.92
CA ARG A 207 5.23 22.27 -5.31
C ARG A 207 3.83 21.83 -5.68
N ALA A 208 3.70 20.68 -6.35
CA ALA A 208 2.41 20.14 -6.76
C ALA A 208 2.44 18.62 -6.87
N VAL A 209 1.31 17.99 -6.55
CA VAL A 209 1.08 16.57 -6.72
C VAL A 209 -0.21 16.38 -7.52
N ASP A 210 -0.10 15.78 -8.69
CA ASP A 210 -1.20 15.41 -9.56
C ASP A 210 -1.29 13.88 -9.62
N LEU A 211 -2.15 13.31 -8.77
CA LEU A 211 -2.35 11.86 -8.71
C LEU A 211 -3.09 11.31 -9.94
N VAL A 212 -3.83 12.15 -10.68
CA VAL A 212 -4.55 11.72 -11.89
C VAL A 212 -3.55 11.43 -13.01
N ASN A 213 -2.58 12.32 -13.19
CA ASN A 213 -1.51 12.16 -14.17
C ASN A 213 -0.26 11.45 -13.61
N ARG A 214 -0.30 11.02 -12.34
CA ARG A 214 0.82 10.43 -11.60
C ARG A 214 2.09 11.27 -11.69
N ARG A 215 1.95 12.58 -11.48
CA ARG A 215 3.02 13.57 -11.62
C ARG A 215 3.26 14.30 -10.30
N ILE A 216 4.53 14.46 -9.94
CA ILE A 216 4.95 15.30 -8.81
C ILE A 216 5.91 16.35 -9.37
N ASP A 217 5.63 17.62 -9.09
CA ASP A 217 6.49 18.75 -9.45
C ASP A 217 7.22 19.25 -8.21
N SER A 218 8.54 19.37 -8.32
CA SER A 218 9.44 19.79 -7.25
C SER A 218 10.45 20.82 -7.73
N ASP A 219 11.13 21.49 -6.79
CA ASP A 219 12.27 22.35 -7.07
C ASP A 219 13.62 21.62 -6.93
N TRP A 220 13.59 20.30 -6.84
CA TRP A 220 14.77 19.50 -6.56
C TRP A 220 15.77 19.56 -7.73
N PRO A 221 17.07 19.80 -7.46
CA PRO A 221 18.07 19.97 -8.52
C PRO A 221 18.38 18.65 -9.24
N LEU A 222 18.79 18.77 -10.51
CA LEU A 222 19.14 17.62 -11.36
C LEU A 222 20.48 16.95 -10.95
N ASP A 223 21.40 17.72 -10.37
CA ASP A 223 22.82 17.36 -10.23
C ASP A 223 23.19 16.68 -8.90
N PHE A 224 22.21 16.33 -8.07
CA PHE A 224 22.43 15.70 -6.75
C PHE A 224 22.53 14.18 -6.82
#